data_AF-A0A6J6XW44-F1
#
_entry.id   AF-A0A6J6XW44-F1
#
_cell.length_a   1.000
_cell.length_b   1.000
_cell.length_c   1.000
_cell.angle_alpha   90.00
_cell.angle_beta   90.00
_cell.angle_gamma   90.00
#
_symmetry.space_group_name_H-M   'P 1'
#
loop_
_entity.id
_entity.type
_entity.pdbx_description
1 polymer ?
#
loop_
_entity_poly.entity_id
_entity_poly.type
_entity_poly.pdbx_seq_one_letter_code
_entity_poly.pdbx_strand_id
1 'polypeptide(L)'
;MTTTLSRRQLLALAASVPVALSLGSPAHAVPVQAGACSFVPVAPSRLAETRASEGQFGFTRIDAHTIRVQIAGRNAVPANAAAAVLNVTATNAVAAGYVSVYPTGTALPEASNLNIDRAGQIVANLVTVLLGTDGSVDIFSSQPNDIVVDIGGAYIPQASPVSAGRFVALATAFRAFDTRDRGFGTGPGQTESVSVASVVPANAIAVVVNLTVTESNGPGFFTAFAAGASRPDSSNLNADAAGQTRANQTIVPVGTGGTVFGIDVFASSGGHLIVDVAGYFTGPTAAVAVEGLFVPGAPYRALDTRTPGSYGRLQSGWTAEFDYSGRADSQAVVVNLTTTQTRGAGYFTGYAARTNRPVASNLNAVGAGQTVANHAILRTSTAGVAVFTQRGGHLVVDVAGYFIGSPSAVLSVSAAENPAPGASQLPYALHLPSIGVNGYVAEGVANSVVDKGLVGHWPEVGLAGENSHMVLFGHRTKFGSIFKNLHLVGPGAELTLESPSDDGRVYHYQFARRDITGDSNAEIFGVGLLAPLPNVSLVACSKTNFLPTDTRHRIVVTFSLVRVDPG
;
A
#
# COMPACT_ATOMS: atom_id res chain seq x y z
N MET A 1 40.61 -47.16 87.10
CA MET A 1 39.60 -47.76 87.98
C MET A 1 38.24 -47.49 87.38
N THR A 2 37.47 -48.56 87.11
CA THR A 2 35.99 -48.69 87.15
C THR A 2 35.15 -47.45 86.76
N THR A 3 34.23 -47.50 85.80
CA THR A 3 33.09 -48.43 85.74
C THR A 3 32.44 -48.47 84.35
N THR A 4 32.01 -49.67 83.99
CA THR A 4 31.10 -50.08 82.90
C THR A 4 29.74 -49.39 82.93
N LEU A 5 29.16 -49.08 81.75
CA LEU A 5 27.71 -48.95 81.57
C LEU A 5 27.25 -49.53 80.22
N SER A 6 26.05 -50.10 80.26
CA SER A 6 25.50 -51.13 79.39
C SER A 6 24.59 -50.64 78.27
N ARG A 7 24.55 -51.43 77.20
CA ARG A 7 23.53 -51.57 76.14
C ARG A 7 22.09 -51.30 76.61
N ARG A 8 21.39 -50.32 76.01
CA ARG A 8 19.93 -50.31 75.76
C ARG A 8 19.53 -49.29 74.67
N GLN A 9 18.95 -49.83 73.59
CA GLN A 9 17.92 -49.28 72.69
C GLN A 9 18.21 -47.99 71.88
N LEU A 10 18.49 -48.18 70.56
CA LEU A 10 18.22 -47.18 69.52
C LEU A 10 16.75 -47.34 69.07
N LEU A 11 15.92 -46.30 69.27
CA LEU A 11 14.71 -46.05 68.48
C LEU A 11 14.92 -44.75 67.71
N ALA A 12 14.96 -44.83 66.39
CA ALA A 12 14.97 -43.66 65.51
C ALA A 12 13.52 -43.14 65.37
N LEU A 13 13.26 -41.93 65.83
CA LEU A 13 12.05 -41.17 65.48
C LEU A 13 12.22 -40.63 64.05
N ALA A 14 11.44 -41.15 63.10
CA ALA A 14 11.17 -40.49 61.83
C ALA A 14 9.97 -39.54 62.04
N ALA A 15 10.22 -38.23 62.05
CA ALA A 15 9.15 -37.24 62.05
C ALA A 15 8.61 -37.09 60.61
N SER A 16 7.34 -37.43 60.42
CA SER A 16 6.59 -37.19 59.18
C SER A 16 6.22 -35.72 59.08
N VAL A 17 6.73 -35.02 58.07
CA VAL A 17 6.27 -33.68 57.67
C VAL A 17 5.05 -33.88 56.74
N PRO A 18 3.88 -33.28 57.03
CA PRO A 18 2.76 -33.32 56.10
C PRO A 18 3.07 -32.45 54.89
N VAL A 19 3.11 -33.06 53.70
CA VAL A 19 3.11 -32.33 52.43
C VAL A 19 1.71 -31.74 52.27
N ALA A 20 1.57 -30.43 52.49
CA ALA A 20 0.38 -29.71 52.07
C ALA A 20 0.37 -29.69 50.53
N LEU A 21 -0.53 -30.45 49.91
CA LEU A 21 -0.87 -30.22 48.50
C LEU A 21 -1.46 -28.81 48.41
N SER A 22 -0.70 -27.85 47.90
CA SER A 22 -1.29 -26.62 47.39
C SER A 22 -2.10 -27.01 46.15
N LEU A 23 -3.41 -27.13 46.32
CA LEU A 23 -4.33 -27.05 45.18
C LEU A 23 -4.04 -25.71 44.52
N GLY A 24 -3.38 -25.74 43.36
CA GLY A 24 -3.11 -24.53 42.59
C GLY A 24 -4.42 -23.78 42.39
N SER A 25 -4.43 -22.49 42.69
CA SER A 25 -5.54 -21.61 42.33
C SER A 25 -5.94 -21.89 40.88
N PRO A 26 -7.24 -22.00 40.54
CA PRO A 26 -7.65 -22.16 39.16
C PRO A 26 -6.98 -21.04 38.36
N ALA A 27 -6.23 -21.40 37.31
CA ALA A 27 -5.62 -20.44 36.42
C ALA A 27 -6.72 -19.45 36.03
N HIS A 28 -6.54 -18.17 36.37
CA HIS A 28 -7.47 -17.13 35.93
C HIS A 28 -7.47 -17.22 34.41
N ALA A 29 -8.61 -17.61 33.83
CA ALA A 29 -8.76 -17.67 32.39
C ALA A 29 -8.49 -16.28 31.85
N VAL A 30 -7.48 -16.15 30.98
CA VAL A 30 -7.21 -14.89 30.30
C VAL A 30 -8.48 -14.51 29.53
N PRO A 31 -9.13 -13.38 29.84
CA PRO A 31 -10.39 -13.02 29.20
C PRO A 31 -10.15 -12.81 27.71
N VAL A 32 -11.03 -13.39 26.89
CA VAL A 32 -11.02 -13.16 25.44
C VAL A 32 -11.69 -11.82 25.17
N GLN A 33 -11.04 -11.00 24.35
CA GLN A 33 -11.62 -9.73 23.89
C GLN A 33 -12.95 -9.98 23.16
N ALA A 34 -13.97 -9.16 23.46
CA ALA A 34 -15.26 -9.26 22.79
C ALA A 34 -15.12 -9.14 21.26
N GLY A 35 -15.76 -10.05 20.53
CA GLY A 35 -15.70 -10.11 19.07
C GLY A 35 -14.46 -10.80 18.49
N ALA A 36 -13.53 -11.27 19.32
CA ALA A 36 -12.37 -12.03 18.84
C ALA A 36 -12.79 -13.36 18.20
N CYS A 37 -12.16 -13.69 17.08
CA CYS A 37 -12.52 -14.81 16.23
C CYS A 37 -11.31 -15.68 15.87
N SER A 38 -11.53 -16.98 15.69
CA SER A 38 -10.53 -17.89 15.13
C SER A 38 -10.82 -18.15 13.65
N PHE A 39 -9.76 -18.31 12.85
CA PHE A 39 -9.87 -18.65 11.44
C PHE A 39 -10.23 -20.13 11.23
N VAL A 40 -11.12 -20.38 10.27
CA VAL A 40 -11.48 -21.70 9.76
C VAL A 40 -11.22 -21.70 8.26
N PRO A 41 -10.24 -22.47 7.75
CA PRO A 41 -10.03 -22.60 6.32
C PRO A 41 -11.24 -23.26 5.67
N VAL A 42 -11.64 -22.76 4.50
CA VAL A 42 -12.70 -23.35 3.69
C VAL A 42 -12.10 -23.74 2.35
N ALA A 43 -12.45 -24.93 1.85
CA ALA A 43 -12.01 -25.34 0.52
C ALA A 43 -12.49 -24.31 -0.53
N PRO A 44 -11.61 -23.80 -1.40
CA PRO A 44 -11.98 -22.76 -2.34
C PRO A 44 -13.19 -23.14 -3.18
N SER A 45 -14.23 -22.31 -3.15
CA SER A 45 -15.47 -22.55 -3.91
C SER A 45 -16.17 -21.25 -4.27
N ARG A 46 -16.99 -21.28 -5.32
CA ARG A 46 -17.67 -20.09 -5.83
C ARG A 46 -18.93 -19.77 -5.04
N LEU A 47 -19.02 -18.53 -4.57
CA LEU A 47 -20.20 -17.95 -3.93
C LEU A 47 -20.96 -16.99 -4.84
N ALA A 48 -20.35 -16.35 -5.83
CA ALA A 48 -21.09 -15.53 -6.79
C ALA A 48 -20.39 -15.48 -8.14
N GLU A 49 -21.18 -15.32 -9.20
CA GLU A 49 -20.72 -15.15 -10.57
C GLU A 49 -21.80 -14.42 -11.36
N THR A 50 -21.61 -13.13 -11.64
CA THR A 50 -22.64 -12.34 -12.32
C THR A 50 -22.74 -12.59 -13.81
N ARG A 51 -21.73 -13.24 -14.43
CA ARG A 51 -21.79 -13.70 -15.82
C ARG A 51 -22.77 -14.85 -16.01
N ALA A 52 -23.00 -15.61 -14.94
CA ALA A 52 -23.97 -16.69 -14.91
C ALA A 52 -25.38 -16.15 -14.67
N SER A 53 -26.39 -16.94 -15.02
CA SER A 53 -27.78 -16.63 -14.69
C SER A 53 -27.96 -16.48 -13.17
N GLU A 54 -28.74 -15.49 -12.73
CA GLU A 54 -29.12 -15.35 -11.33
C GLU A 54 -29.72 -16.67 -10.80
N GLY A 55 -29.35 -17.04 -9.58
CA GLY A 55 -29.75 -18.30 -8.97
C GLY A 55 -28.75 -19.45 -9.15
N GLN A 56 -27.90 -19.48 -10.19
CA GLN A 56 -26.90 -20.55 -10.35
C GLN A 56 -25.87 -20.55 -9.21
N PHE A 57 -25.45 -19.37 -8.78
CA PHE A 57 -24.54 -19.19 -7.64
C PHE A 57 -25.19 -18.40 -6.50
N GLY A 58 -26.51 -18.22 -6.47
CA GLY A 58 -27.22 -17.71 -5.29
C GLY A 58 -26.87 -16.30 -4.81
N PHE A 59 -26.48 -15.39 -5.72
CA PHE A 59 -26.40 -13.95 -5.42
C PHE A 59 -27.73 -13.25 -5.76
N THR A 60 -27.98 -12.09 -5.15
CA THR A 60 -29.15 -11.25 -5.42
C THR A 60 -28.69 -9.90 -5.98
N ARG A 61 -29.23 -9.45 -7.11
CA ARG A 61 -29.03 -8.07 -7.57
C ARG A 61 -29.91 -7.13 -6.73
N ILE A 62 -29.30 -6.18 -6.04
CA ILE A 62 -29.99 -5.17 -5.26
C ILE A 62 -30.34 -3.97 -6.14
N ASP A 63 -29.39 -3.55 -6.97
CA ASP A 63 -29.56 -2.52 -8.00
C ASP A 63 -28.55 -2.75 -9.15
N ALA A 64 -28.40 -1.76 -10.05
CA ALA A 64 -27.51 -1.84 -11.21
C ALA A 64 -26.01 -1.91 -10.87
N HIS A 65 -25.63 -1.51 -9.65
CA HIS A 65 -24.26 -1.40 -9.16
C HIS A 65 -23.98 -2.34 -7.99
N THR A 66 -25.01 -2.84 -7.30
CA THR A 66 -24.87 -3.60 -6.05
C THR A 66 -25.46 -5.00 -6.15
N ILE A 67 -24.67 -6.00 -5.73
CA ILE A 67 -25.13 -7.37 -5.47
C ILE A 67 -25.00 -7.73 -4.00
N ARG A 68 -25.88 -8.58 -3.49
CA ARG A 68 -25.79 -9.21 -2.18
C ARG A 68 -25.39 -10.67 -2.31
N VAL A 69 -24.47 -11.11 -1.46
CA VAL A 69 -23.97 -12.50 -1.43
C VAL A 69 -24.10 -13.06 -0.02
N GLN A 70 -24.91 -14.13 0.13
CA GLN A 70 -24.99 -14.89 1.39
C GLN A 70 -23.69 -15.69 1.59
N ILE A 71 -23.04 -15.49 2.75
CA ILE A 71 -21.76 -16.12 3.07
C ILE A 71 -21.93 -17.19 4.15
N ALA A 72 -22.42 -16.81 5.34
CA ALA A 72 -22.57 -17.72 6.46
C ALA A 72 -23.56 -18.85 6.13
N GLY A 73 -23.19 -20.08 6.48
CA GLY A 73 -24.02 -21.28 6.26
C GLY A 73 -23.96 -21.86 4.84
N ARG A 74 -23.14 -21.30 3.94
CA ARG A 74 -23.02 -21.75 2.55
C ARG A 74 -21.65 -22.36 2.24
N ASN A 75 -21.60 -23.38 1.37
CA ASN A 75 -20.35 -24.03 0.94
C ASN A 75 -19.40 -24.38 2.09
N ALA A 76 -19.92 -24.99 3.16
CA ALA A 76 -19.21 -25.35 4.39
C ALA A 76 -18.70 -24.16 5.26
N VAL A 77 -19.07 -22.92 4.93
CA VAL A 77 -18.87 -21.78 5.84
C VAL A 77 -19.74 -21.97 7.09
N PRO A 78 -19.18 -21.87 8.31
CA PRO A 78 -19.96 -21.95 9.54
C PRO A 78 -21.11 -20.93 9.58
N ALA A 79 -22.29 -21.35 10.06
CA ALA A 79 -23.47 -20.50 10.13
C ALA A 79 -23.32 -19.31 11.11
N ASN A 80 -22.41 -19.42 12.08
CA ASN A 80 -22.08 -18.37 13.04
C ASN A 80 -20.82 -17.58 12.67
N ALA A 81 -20.36 -17.64 11.42
CA ALA A 81 -19.23 -16.83 10.97
C ALA A 81 -19.52 -15.33 11.20
N ALA A 82 -18.53 -14.60 11.73
CA ALA A 82 -18.62 -13.16 11.95
C ALA A 82 -17.90 -12.36 10.86
N ALA A 83 -16.87 -12.94 10.23
CA ALA A 83 -16.18 -12.36 9.10
C ALA A 83 -15.79 -13.45 8.09
N ALA A 84 -15.51 -13.05 6.85
CA ALA A 84 -15.12 -13.95 5.77
C ALA A 84 -13.87 -13.47 5.04
N VAL A 85 -13.15 -14.43 4.46
CA VAL A 85 -12.02 -14.22 3.56
C VAL A 85 -12.45 -14.62 2.16
N LEU A 86 -12.62 -13.62 1.29
CA LEU A 86 -13.11 -13.77 -0.07
C LEU A 86 -12.00 -13.42 -1.05
N ASN A 87 -11.96 -14.10 -2.19
CA ASN A 87 -11.28 -13.60 -3.36
C ASN A 87 -12.33 -13.01 -4.31
N VAL A 88 -12.24 -11.71 -4.58
CA VAL A 88 -13.20 -10.98 -5.41
C VAL A 88 -12.52 -10.58 -6.70
N THR A 89 -13.12 -10.95 -7.83
CA THR A 89 -12.59 -10.65 -9.16
C THR A 89 -13.59 -9.79 -9.92
N ALA A 90 -13.15 -8.63 -10.41
CA ALA A 90 -13.87 -7.88 -11.43
C ALA A 90 -13.38 -8.28 -12.82
N THR A 91 -14.32 -8.50 -13.73
CA THR A 91 -14.08 -8.82 -15.14
C THR A 91 -15.10 -8.11 -16.03
N ASN A 92 -14.92 -8.14 -17.35
CA ASN A 92 -15.79 -7.46 -18.32
C ASN A 92 -16.05 -5.98 -17.98
N ALA A 93 -15.07 -5.30 -17.36
CA ALA A 93 -15.23 -3.92 -16.94
C ALA A 93 -15.36 -2.99 -18.15
N VAL A 94 -16.34 -2.08 -18.12
CA VAL A 94 -16.59 -1.17 -19.26
C VAL A 94 -15.79 0.14 -19.18
N ALA A 95 -15.27 0.49 -18.00
CA ALA A 95 -14.53 1.73 -17.73
C ALA A 95 -13.68 1.59 -16.46
N ALA A 96 -12.86 2.61 -16.19
CA ALA A 96 -12.12 2.72 -14.92
C ALA A 96 -13.08 2.94 -13.74
N GLY A 97 -12.83 2.29 -12.60
CA GLY A 97 -13.71 2.31 -11.44
C GLY A 97 -13.15 1.52 -10.26
N TYR A 98 -14.01 1.21 -9.29
CA TYR A 98 -13.64 0.44 -8.11
C TYR A 98 -14.78 -0.47 -7.66
N VAL A 99 -14.42 -1.49 -6.87
CA VAL A 99 -15.36 -2.38 -6.19
C VAL A 99 -15.16 -2.28 -4.68
N SER A 100 -16.26 -2.21 -3.93
CA SER A 100 -16.27 -2.19 -2.47
C SER A 100 -17.11 -3.34 -1.94
N VAL A 101 -16.60 -4.05 -0.94
CA VAL A 101 -17.27 -5.17 -0.26
C VAL A 101 -17.45 -4.80 1.20
N TYR A 102 -18.68 -4.84 1.68
CA TYR A 102 -19.02 -4.32 3.00
C TYR A 102 -20.15 -5.14 3.66
N PRO A 103 -20.28 -5.06 4.99
CA PRO A 103 -21.31 -5.81 5.70
C PRO A 103 -22.70 -5.36 5.26
N THR A 104 -23.58 -6.32 4.95
CA THR A 104 -24.98 -6.04 4.65
C THR A 104 -25.64 -5.22 5.76
N GLY A 105 -26.46 -4.24 5.37
CA GLY A 105 -27.17 -3.37 6.30
C GLY A 105 -26.33 -2.20 6.84
N THR A 106 -25.12 -2.01 6.31
CA THR A 106 -24.29 -0.82 6.59
C THR A 106 -24.27 0.12 5.39
N ALA A 107 -23.89 1.39 5.61
CA ALA A 107 -23.69 2.33 4.51
C ALA A 107 -22.44 1.95 3.71
N LEU A 108 -22.46 2.20 2.40
CA LEU A 108 -21.31 2.04 1.51
C LEU A 108 -20.11 2.81 2.10
N PRO A 109 -18.98 2.13 2.43
CA PRO A 109 -17.80 2.80 2.95
C PRO A 109 -17.07 3.59 1.87
N GLU A 110 -16.20 4.51 2.29
CA GLU A 110 -15.25 5.19 1.40
C GLU A 110 -14.12 4.24 0.90
N ALA A 111 -13.98 3.09 1.56
CA ALA A 111 -12.97 2.08 1.25
C ALA A 111 -13.35 1.25 0.02
N SER A 112 -12.45 1.22 -0.97
CA SER A 112 -12.52 0.28 -2.09
C SER A 112 -11.64 -0.94 -1.81
N ASN A 113 -12.05 -2.13 -2.25
CA ASN A 113 -11.24 -3.34 -2.16
C ASN A 113 -10.37 -3.56 -3.41
N LEU A 114 -10.86 -3.29 -4.61
CA LEU A 114 -10.06 -3.40 -5.82
C LEU A 114 -10.39 -2.29 -6.82
N ASN A 115 -9.42 -1.95 -7.66
CA ASN A 115 -9.48 -0.82 -8.57
C ASN A 115 -9.25 -1.30 -10.02
N ILE A 116 -9.99 -0.68 -10.92
CA ILE A 116 -9.99 -0.94 -12.35
C ILE A 116 -9.51 0.35 -13.00
N ASP A 117 -8.36 0.31 -13.67
CA ASP A 117 -7.73 1.43 -14.35
C ASP A 117 -8.27 1.65 -15.77
N ARG A 118 -8.84 0.60 -16.40
CA ARG A 118 -9.33 0.69 -17.79
C ARG A 118 -10.36 -0.39 -18.13
N ALA A 119 -11.10 -0.13 -19.21
CA ALA A 119 -12.01 -1.11 -19.79
C ALA A 119 -11.30 -2.43 -20.17
N GLY A 120 -11.98 -3.55 -19.97
CA GLY A 120 -11.49 -4.90 -20.25
C GLY A 120 -10.46 -5.44 -19.24
N GLN A 121 -10.06 -4.67 -18.23
CA GLN A 121 -9.13 -5.15 -17.21
C GLN A 121 -9.79 -6.23 -16.34
N ILE A 122 -9.03 -7.29 -16.05
CA ILE A 122 -9.38 -8.33 -15.08
C ILE A 122 -8.50 -8.14 -13.85
N VAL A 123 -9.13 -8.01 -12.69
CA VAL A 123 -8.42 -7.77 -11.42
C VAL A 123 -9.09 -8.55 -10.30
N ALA A 124 -8.28 -9.30 -9.56
CA ALA A 124 -8.67 -9.92 -8.30
C ALA A 124 -7.95 -9.24 -7.13
N ASN A 125 -8.62 -9.23 -5.98
CA ASN A 125 -8.01 -8.95 -4.70
C ASN A 125 -8.62 -9.87 -3.62
N LEU A 126 -7.82 -10.24 -2.62
CA LEU A 126 -8.35 -10.84 -1.40
C LEU A 126 -9.09 -9.79 -0.58
N VAL A 127 -10.12 -10.20 0.13
CA VAL A 127 -10.96 -9.35 0.96
C VAL A 127 -11.23 -10.06 2.27
N THR A 128 -10.82 -9.45 3.39
CA THR A 128 -11.33 -9.82 4.71
C THR A 128 -12.42 -8.83 5.09
N VAL A 129 -13.64 -9.32 5.34
CA VAL A 129 -14.81 -8.45 5.56
C VAL A 129 -15.68 -8.99 6.69
N LEU A 130 -16.14 -8.08 7.56
CA LEU A 130 -17.16 -8.37 8.57
C LEU A 130 -18.50 -8.71 7.88
N LEU A 131 -19.23 -9.71 8.37
CA LEU A 131 -20.53 -10.06 7.83
C LEU A 131 -21.63 -9.20 8.46
N GLY A 132 -22.69 -8.93 7.69
CA GLY A 132 -23.92 -8.37 8.24
C GLY A 132 -24.56 -9.32 9.27
N THR A 133 -25.55 -8.83 10.02
CA THR A 133 -26.25 -9.66 11.04
C THR A 133 -26.96 -10.87 10.46
N ASP A 134 -27.21 -10.89 9.16
CA ASP A 134 -27.77 -12.02 8.40
C ASP A 134 -26.70 -12.96 7.80
N GLY A 135 -25.42 -12.69 8.05
CA GLY A 135 -24.30 -13.48 7.53
C GLY A 135 -23.96 -13.20 6.06
N SER A 136 -24.42 -12.08 5.50
CA SER A 136 -24.18 -11.69 4.10
C SER A 136 -23.28 -10.45 3.96
N VAL A 137 -22.83 -10.21 2.74
CA VAL A 137 -22.11 -8.99 2.33
C VAL A 137 -22.79 -8.36 1.12
N ASP A 138 -22.67 -7.04 1.02
CA ASP A 138 -23.01 -6.27 -0.17
C ASP A 138 -21.72 -5.93 -0.94
N ILE A 139 -21.77 -6.04 -2.26
CA ILE A 139 -20.68 -5.75 -3.19
C ILE A 139 -21.15 -4.69 -4.17
N PHE A 140 -20.53 -3.52 -4.10
CA PHE A 140 -20.80 -2.36 -4.95
C PHE A 140 -19.71 -2.20 -6.01
N SER A 141 -20.12 -1.97 -7.25
CA SER A 141 -19.26 -1.63 -8.39
C SER A 141 -19.55 -0.21 -8.87
N SER A 142 -18.53 0.66 -8.90
CA SER A 142 -18.71 2.07 -9.29
C SER A 142 -18.95 2.28 -10.80
N GLN A 143 -18.72 1.24 -11.60
CA GLN A 143 -18.93 1.18 -13.05
C GLN A 143 -19.42 -0.23 -13.41
N PRO A 144 -20.16 -0.40 -14.52
CA PRO A 144 -20.59 -1.73 -14.96
C PRO A 144 -19.40 -2.69 -15.16
N ASN A 145 -19.49 -3.86 -14.53
CA ASN A 145 -18.56 -4.97 -14.64
C ASN A 145 -19.26 -6.25 -14.16
N ASP A 146 -18.61 -7.38 -14.40
CA ASP A 146 -18.98 -8.66 -13.80
C ASP A 146 -18.13 -8.96 -12.57
N ILE A 147 -18.76 -9.53 -11.54
CA ILE A 147 -18.16 -9.90 -10.27
C ILE A 147 -18.17 -11.42 -10.10
N VAL A 148 -17.00 -11.96 -9.75
CA VAL A 148 -16.81 -13.33 -9.29
C VAL A 148 -16.38 -13.29 -7.82
N VAL A 149 -16.98 -14.12 -6.99
CA VAL A 149 -16.66 -14.22 -5.56
C VAL A 149 -16.39 -15.67 -5.21
N ASP A 150 -15.17 -15.96 -4.77
CA ASP A 150 -14.77 -17.26 -4.25
C ASP A 150 -14.45 -17.14 -2.74
N ILE A 151 -14.83 -18.14 -1.94
CA ILE A 151 -14.53 -18.19 -0.48
C ILE A 151 -13.21 -18.91 -0.23
N GLY A 152 -12.37 -18.39 0.67
CA GLY A 152 -11.13 -19.05 1.13
C GLY A 152 -11.11 -19.39 2.62
N GLY A 153 -12.01 -18.80 3.41
CA GLY A 153 -12.12 -19.09 4.84
C GLY A 153 -13.08 -18.17 5.57
N ALA A 154 -13.30 -18.46 6.84
CA ALA A 154 -14.19 -17.69 7.69
C ALA A 154 -13.60 -17.50 9.09
N TYR A 155 -14.04 -16.46 9.79
CA TYR A 155 -13.69 -16.19 11.17
C TYR A 155 -14.91 -16.45 12.05
N ILE A 156 -14.77 -17.35 13.02
CA ILE A 156 -15.83 -17.72 13.96
C ILE A 156 -15.57 -17.10 15.34
N PRO A 157 -16.59 -16.51 15.99
CA PRO A 157 -16.45 -15.93 17.33
C PRO A 157 -15.96 -16.94 18.37
N GLN A 158 -15.11 -16.49 19.28
CA GLN A 158 -14.59 -17.28 20.40
C GLN A 158 -14.86 -16.61 21.73
N ALA A 159 -15.36 -17.40 22.70
CA ALA A 159 -15.58 -16.96 24.08
C ALA A 159 -14.49 -17.43 25.05
N SER A 160 -13.51 -18.20 24.56
CA SER A 160 -12.42 -18.76 25.35
C SER A 160 -11.16 -18.93 24.49
N PRO A 161 -9.96 -18.97 25.10
CA PRO A 161 -8.73 -19.28 24.39
C PRO A 161 -8.87 -20.59 23.59
N VAL A 162 -8.31 -20.65 22.38
CA VAL A 162 -8.38 -21.82 21.48
C VAL A 162 -6.98 -22.27 21.10
N SER A 163 -6.79 -23.48 20.54
CA SER A 163 -5.51 -23.92 19.96
C SER A 163 -5.38 -23.58 18.47
N ALA A 164 -6.42 -23.88 17.68
CA ALA A 164 -6.43 -23.74 16.23
C ALA A 164 -6.98 -22.38 15.75
N GLY A 165 -6.63 -22.01 14.53
CA GLY A 165 -7.18 -20.83 13.84
C GLY A 165 -6.65 -19.50 14.35
N ARG A 166 -5.57 -19.49 15.14
CA ARG A 166 -4.90 -18.24 15.56
C ARG A 166 -3.82 -17.89 14.57
N PHE A 167 -3.74 -16.63 14.19
CA PHE A 167 -2.67 -16.13 13.32
C PHE A 167 -1.37 -15.92 14.09
N VAL A 168 -0.27 -16.37 13.49
CA VAL A 168 1.09 -16.08 13.95
C VAL A 168 1.80 -15.32 12.84
N ALA A 169 2.04 -14.03 13.07
CA ALA A 169 2.83 -13.20 12.16
C ALA A 169 4.31 -13.61 12.21
N LEU A 170 4.95 -13.72 11.04
CA LEU A 170 6.41 -13.80 11.00
C LEU A 170 7.00 -12.43 11.38
N ALA A 171 8.17 -12.44 12.02
CA ALA A 171 8.87 -11.20 12.37
C ALA A 171 9.22 -10.37 11.12
N THR A 172 9.60 -11.06 10.05
CA THR A 172 9.81 -10.51 8.71
C THR A 172 9.21 -11.48 7.70
N ALA A 173 8.60 -10.96 6.62
CA ALA A 173 8.12 -11.81 5.53
C ALA A 173 9.26 -12.66 4.96
N PHE A 174 8.98 -13.93 4.67
CA PHE A 174 9.96 -14.92 4.22
C PHE A 174 9.70 -15.33 2.76
N ARG A 175 10.70 -15.19 1.89
CA ARG A 175 10.61 -15.67 0.51
C ARG A 175 10.74 -17.18 0.45
N ALA A 176 9.61 -17.87 0.28
CA ALA A 176 9.57 -19.33 0.20
C ALA A 176 9.87 -19.84 -1.22
N PHE A 177 9.61 -19.03 -2.24
CA PHE A 177 9.81 -19.42 -3.62
C PHE A 177 10.07 -18.21 -4.51
N ASP A 178 11.00 -18.34 -5.45
CA ASP A 178 11.30 -17.34 -6.47
C ASP A 178 11.88 -18.02 -7.71
N THR A 179 11.12 -18.05 -8.81
CA THR A 179 11.62 -18.71 -10.02
C THR A 179 12.74 -17.92 -10.72
N ARG A 180 13.01 -16.68 -10.32
CA ARG A 180 14.14 -15.90 -10.87
C ARG A 180 15.48 -16.49 -10.43
N ASP A 181 15.54 -17.11 -9.26
CA ASP A 181 16.76 -17.70 -8.71
C ASP A 181 17.27 -18.90 -9.53
N ARG A 182 16.36 -19.58 -10.25
CA ARG A 182 16.70 -20.69 -11.16
C ARG A 182 16.87 -20.26 -12.63
N GLY A 183 16.66 -18.98 -12.94
CA GLY A 183 16.87 -18.40 -14.28
C GLY A 183 15.76 -18.63 -15.31
N PHE A 184 14.66 -19.32 -14.96
CA PHE A 184 13.51 -19.51 -15.85
C PHE A 184 12.19 -19.54 -15.09
N GLY A 185 11.17 -18.92 -15.69
CA GLY A 185 9.82 -18.81 -15.15
C GLY A 185 9.04 -20.13 -15.14
N THR A 186 7.86 -20.10 -14.55
CA THR A 186 6.86 -21.18 -14.62
C THR A 186 6.22 -21.17 -16.00
N GLY A 187 6.15 -22.34 -16.64
CA GLY A 187 5.53 -22.49 -17.95
C GLY A 187 3.99 -22.39 -17.92
N PRO A 188 3.33 -22.08 -19.05
CA PRO A 188 1.87 -22.12 -19.15
C PRO A 188 1.33 -23.51 -18.82
N GLY A 189 0.26 -23.58 -18.03
CA GLY A 189 -0.38 -24.82 -17.62
C GLY A 189 0.40 -25.62 -16.57
N GLN A 190 1.51 -25.11 -16.04
CA GLN A 190 2.32 -25.79 -15.03
C GLN A 190 1.86 -25.44 -13.61
N THR A 191 2.22 -26.33 -12.67
CA THR A 191 2.01 -26.14 -11.24
C THR A 191 3.36 -26.21 -10.53
N GLU A 192 3.65 -25.23 -9.69
CA GLU A 192 4.83 -25.25 -8.81
C GLU A 192 4.42 -25.66 -7.40
N SER A 193 5.15 -26.60 -6.80
CA SER A 193 5.00 -26.97 -5.39
C SER A 193 5.95 -26.15 -4.52
N VAL A 194 5.40 -25.42 -3.56
CA VAL A 194 6.12 -24.49 -2.69
C VAL A 194 6.12 -25.01 -1.26
N SER A 195 7.30 -25.39 -0.77
CA SER A 195 7.48 -25.80 0.62
C SER A 195 7.49 -24.58 1.55
N VAL A 196 6.84 -24.70 2.72
CA VAL A 196 6.83 -23.68 3.77
C VAL A 196 7.43 -24.18 5.09
N ALA A 197 7.96 -25.41 5.10
CA ALA A 197 8.40 -26.11 6.31
C ALA A 197 9.55 -25.42 7.06
N SER A 198 10.29 -24.51 6.41
CA SER A 198 11.39 -23.75 7.04
C SER A 198 10.92 -22.70 8.04
N VAL A 199 9.69 -22.19 7.90
CA VAL A 199 9.16 -21.09 8.72
C VAL A 199 7.76 -21.36 9.29
N VAL A 200 7.10 -22.43 8.85
CA VAL A 200 5.74 -22.80 9.26
C VAL A 200 5.78 -24.15 10.00
N PRO A 201 5.25 -24.23 11.23
CA PRO A 201 5.15 -25.49 11.96
C PRO A 201 4.28 -26.52 11.25
N ALA A 202 4.63 -27.80 11.37
CA ALA A 202 3.92 -28.91 10.71
C ALA A 202 2.43 -29.05 11.11
N ASN A 203 2.02 -28.45 12.24
CA ASN A 203 0.64 -28.44 12.69
C ASN A 203 -0.15 -27.19 12.25
N ALA A 204 0.41 -26.31 11.41
CA ALA A 204 -0.35 -25.19 10.85
C ALA A 204 -1.43 -25.67 9.88
N ILE A 205 -2.57 -24.98 9.85
CA ILE A 205 -3.71 -25.33 8.99
C ILE A 205 -3.79 -24.50 7.71
N ALA A 206 -3.18 -23.32 7.72
CA ALA A 206 -3.15 -22.40 6.58
C ALA A 206 -1.95 -21.45 6.65
N VAL A 207 -1.55 -20.92 5.51
CA VAL A 207 -0.49 -19.90 5.37
C VAL A 207 -1.04 -18.64 4.72
N VAL A 208 -0.50 -17.50 5.12
CA VAL A 208 -0.76 -16.21 4.49
C VAL A 208 0.43 -15.89 3.59
N VAL A 209 0.18 -15.83 2.29
CA VAL A 209 1.23 -15.60 1.29
C VAL A 209 0.88 -14.41 0.40
N ASN A 210 1.87 -13.59 0.07
CA ASN A 210 1.76 -12.69 -1.05
C ASN A 210 2.24 -13.41 -2.31
N LEU A 211 1.33 -13.63 -3.26
CA LEU A 211 1.67 -14.19 -4.57
C LEU A 211 2.01 -13.04 -5.51
N THR A 212 3.21 -13.06 -6.07
CA THR A 212 3.63 -12.09 -7.08
C THR A 212 3.98 -12.82 -8.36
N VAL A 213 3.36 -12.41 -9.47
CA VAL A 213 3.86 -12.71 -10.81
C VAL A 213 4.66 -11.52 -11.30
N THR A 214 5.83 -11.76 -11.90
CA THR A 214 6.59 -10.77 -12.68
C THR A 214 6.90 -11.35 -14.04
N GLU A 215 7.09 -10.50 -15.04
CA GLU A 215 7.39 -10.91 -16.41
C GLU A 215 6.38 -11.97 -16.90
N SER A 216 5.08 -11.74 -16.65
CA SER A 216 4.01 -12.63 -17.10
C SER A 216 4.13 -12.91 -18.60
N ASN A 217 3.89 -14.14 -19.04
CA ASN A 217 3.98 -14.47 -20.47
C ASN A 217 2.82 -13.87 -21.29
N GLY A 218 1.72 -13.49 -20.63
CA GLY A 218 0.51 -12.97 -21.24
C GLY A 218 -0.69 -12.98 -20.30
N PRO A 219 -1.88 -12.60 -20.81
CA PRO A 219 -3.12 -12.62 -20.04
C PRO A 219 -3.40 -14.02 -19.48
N GLY A 220 -3.79 -14.09 -18.20
CA GLY A 220 -4.04 -15.35 -17.51
C GLY A 220 -4.24 -15.19 -16.01
N PHE A 221 -4.23 -16.31 -15.30
CA PHE A 221 -4.46 -16.37 -13.87
C PHE A 221 -3.58 -17.39 -13.17
N PHE A 222 -3.47 -17.23 -11.86
CA PHE A 222 -2.77 -18.13 -10.96
C PHE A 222 -3.70 -18.58 -9.84
N THR A 223 -3.63 -19.86 -9.49
CA THR A 223 -4.46 -20.48 -8.46
C THR A 223 -3.55 -21.16 -7.44
N ALA A 224 -3.61 -20.71 -6.19
CA ALA A 224 -2.94 -21.34 -5.07
C ALA A 224 -3.89 -22.23 -4.27
N PHE A 225 -3.42 -23.41 -3.91
CA PHE A 225 -4.20 -24.42 -3.20
C PHE A 225 -3.29 -25.29 -2.34
N ALA A 226 -3.87 -26.09 -1.45
CA ALA A 226 -3.10 -26.98 -0.59
C ALA A 226 -2.28 -27.97 -1.43
N ALA A 227 -1.01 -28.18 -1.07
CA ALA A 227 -0.15 -29.11 -1.79
C ALA A 227 -0.75 -30.53 -1.86
N GLY A 228 -0.83 -31.09 -3.07
CA GLY A 228 -1.41 -32.40 -3.33
C GLY A 228 -2.95 -32.45 -3.36
N ALA A 229 -3.64 -31.32 -3.19
CA ALA A 229 -5.08 -31.25 -3.40
C ALA A 229 -5.43 -31.11 -4.88
N SER A 230 -6.68 -31.38 -5.26
CA SER A 230 -7.18 -31.05 -6.58
C SER A 230 -7.25 -29.53 -6.77
N ARG A 231 -6.76 -29.03 -7.89
CA ARG A 231 -6.81 -27.60 -8.23
C ARG A 231 -8.28 -27.12 -8.25
N PRO A 232 -8.64 -26.06 -7.48
CA PRO A 232 -9.97 -25.46 -7.55
C PRO A 232 -10.14 -24.58 -8.81
N ASP A 233 -11.38 -24.25 -9.15
CA ASP A 233 -11.71 -23.38 -10.29
C ASP A 233 -11.58 -21.88 -9.99
N SER A 234 -11.20 -21.52 -8.76
CA SER A 234 -10.96 -20.14 -8.32
C SER A 234 -9.60 -19.63 -8.80
N SER A 235 -9.49 -18.35 -9.14
CA SER A 235 -8.21 -17.68 -9.39
C SER A 235 -7.84 -16.78 -8.22
N ASN A 236 -6.59 -16.78 -7.75
CA ASN A 236 -6.11 -15.82 -6.76
C ASN A 236 -5.48 -14.59 -7.39
N LEU A 237 -4.71 -14.72 -8.47
CA LEU A 237 -4.02 -13.58 -9.09
C LEU A 237 -4.30 -13.57 -10.59
N ASN A 238 -4.52 -12.39 -11.17
CA ASN A 238 -4.74 -12.24 -12.61
C ASN A 238 -3.69 -11.31 -13.20
N ALA A 239 -3.18 -11.66 -14.38
CA ALA A 239 -2.39 -10.80 -15.25
C ALA A 239 -3.19 -10.58 -16.55
N ASP A 240 -3.18 -9.37 -17.08
CA ASP A 240 -3.97 -8.96 -18.25
C ASP A 240 -3.10 -8.53 -19.44
N ALA A 241 -1.77 -8.60 -19.31
CA ALA A 241 -0.82 -8.44 -20.40
C ALA A 241 0.48 -9.23 -20.15
N ALA A 242 1.32 -9.33 -21.18
CA ALA A 242 2.68 -9.84 -21.04
C ALA A 242 3.59 -8.79 -20.37
N GLY A 243 4.64 -9.26 -19.68
CA GLY A 243 5.62 -8.42 -19.01
C GLY A 243 5.12 -7.76 -17.72
N GLN A 244 3.93 -8.10 -17.23
CA GLN A 244 3.35 -7.45 -16.05
C GLN A 244 3.93 -7.98 -14.76
N THR A 245 4.01 -7.08 -13.78
CA THR A 245 4.25 -7.42 -12.37
C THR A 245 3.01 -7.11 -11.55
N ARG A 246 2.40 -8.12 -10.93
CA ARG A 246 1.21 -7.97 -10.09
C ARG A 246 1.30 -8.86 -8.86
N ALA A 247 0.76 -8.38 -7.75
CA ALA A 247 0.65 -9.14 -6.53
C ALA A 247 -0.80 -9.22 -6.05
N ASN A 248 -1.14 -10.34 -5.42
CA ASN A 248 -2.34 -10.48 -4.60
C ASN A 248 -2.00 -11.35 -3.38
N GLN A 249 -2.35 -10.89 -2.17
CA GLN A 249 -2.21 -11.73 -0.99
C GLN A 249 -3.31 -12.79 -0.97
N THR A 250 -3.01 -13.98 -0.48
CA THR A 250 -4.01 -15.05 -0.33
C THR A 250 -3.75 -15.85 0.93
N ILE A 251 -4.81 -16.45 1.47
CA ILE A 251 -4.75 -17.38 2.60
C ILE A 251 -5.05 -18.76 2.05
N VAL A 252 -4.09 -19.67 2.17
CA VAL A 252 -4.13 -20.98 1.52
C VAL A 252 -4.02 -22.07 2.58
N PRO A 253 -4.90 -23.08 2.60
CA PRO A 253 -4.72 -24.24 3.46
C PRO A 253 -3.39 -24.93 3.17
N VAL A 254 -2.70 -25.43 4.19
CA VAL A 254 -1.44 -26.16 3.99
C VAL A 254 -1.73 -27.63 3.69
N GLY A 255 -1.15 -28.13 2.61
CA GLY A 255 -1.22 -29.54 2.25
C GLY A 255 -0.10 -30.36 2.89
N THR A 256 -0.45 -31.57 3.33
CA THR A 256 0.50 -32.58 3.86
C THR A 256 0.61 -33.82 2.97
N GLY A 257 -0.18 -33.88 1.88
CA GLY A 257 -0.30 -35.04 0.99
C GLY A 257 0.43 -34.90 -0.35
N GLY A 258 1.04 -33.74 -0.62
CA GLY A 258 1.83 -33.49 -1.82
C GLY A 258 3.31 -33.88 -1.69
N THR A 259 4.12 -33.45 -2.65
CA THR A 259 5.60 -33.59 -2.62
C THR A 259 6.25 -32.78 -1.50
N VAL A 260 5.53 -31.80 -0.97
CA VAL A 260 6.00 -30.86 0.08
C VAL A 260 4.92 -30.63 1.14
N PHE A 261 5.35 -30.25 2.35
CA PHE A 261 4.49 -29.55 3.30
C PHE A 261 4.38 -28.09 2.87
N GLY A 262 3.24 -27.71 2.31
CA GLY A 262 3.05 -26.37 1.76
C GLY A 262 1.87 -26.21 0.81
N ILE A 263 2.09 -25.44 -0.26
CA ILE A 263 1.06 -25.07 -1.22
C ILE A 263 1.49 -25.43 -2.64
N ASP A 264 0.53 -25.62 -3.52
CA ASP A 264 0.73 -25.69 -4.96
C ASP A 264 0.21 -24.39 -5.61
N VAL A 265 0.91 -23.91 -6.64
CA VAL A 265 0.49 -22.73 -7.42
C VAL A 265 0.44 -23.09 -8.90
N PHE A 266 -0.77 -23.15 -9.44
CA PHE A 266 -1.01 -23.33 -10.87
C PHE A 266 -0.88 -22.01 -11.62
N ALA A 267 -0.23 -22.01 -12.79
CA ALA A 267 -0.07 -20.86 -13.67
C ALA A 267 -0.74 -21.11 -15.03
N SER A 268 -1.78 -20.35 -15.38
CA SER A 268 -2.48 -20.54 -16.65
C SER A 268 -1.66 -20.05 -17.85
N SER A 269 -1.05 -18.86 -17.74
CA SER A 269 -0.23 -18.24 -18.79
C SER A 269 1.27 -18.33 -18.50
N GLY A 270 1.68 -18.53 -17.25
CA GLY A 270 3.10 -18.60 -16.86
C GLY A 270 3.75 -17.22 -16.66
N GLY A 271 5.04 -17.23 -16.33
CA GLY A 271 5.84 -16.07 -15.93
C GLY A 271 6.72 -16.38 -14.73
N HIS A 272 7.42 -15.39 -14.20
CA HIS A 272 8.17 -15.57 -12.96
C HIS A 272 7.24 -15.50 -11.74
N LEU A 273 7.28 -16.51 -10.88
CA LEU A 273 6.46 -16.65 -9.68
C LEU A 273 7.32 -16.43 -8.45
N ILE A 274 6.83 -15.57 -7.55
CA ILE A 274 7.43 -15.28 -6.26
C ILE A 274 6.36 -15.50 -5.19
N VAL A 275 6.72 -16.21 -4.12
CA VAL A 275 5.83 -16.49 -2.98
C VAL A 275 6.53 -16.04 -1.71
N ASP A 276 5.99 -14.97 -1.11
CA ASP A 276 6.45 -14.43 0.17
C ASP A 276 5.45 -14.78 1.28
N VAL A 277 5.89 -15.46 2.34
CA VAL A 277 5.07 -15.88 3.48
C VAL A 277 5.06 -14.77 4.55
N ALA A 278 3.88 -14.31 4.94
CA ALA A 278 3.70 -13.29 5.99
C ALA A 278 3.43 -13.89 7.38
N GLY A 279 2.86 -15.09 7.43
CA GLY A 279 2.47 -15.77 8.65
C GLY A 279 1.68 -17.04 8.39
N TYR A 280 1.20 -17.68 9.45
CA TYR A 280 0.43 -18.91 9.38
C TYR A 280 -0.70 -18.95 10.42
N PHE A 281 -1.67 -19.85 10.22
CA PHE A 281 -2.71 -20.15 11.19
C PHE A 281 -2.41 -21.45 11.93
N THR A 282 -2.48 -21.41 13.26
CA THR A 282 -2.23 -22.56 14.13
C THR A 282 -3.25 -23.67 13.92
N GLY A 283 -2.85 -24.92 14.15
CA GLY A 283 -3.77 -26.06 14.17
C GLY A 283 -4.09 -26.61 15.55
N PRO A 284 -4.84 -27.73 15.60
CA PRO A 284 -5.46 -28.24 16.82
C PRO A 284 -4.47 -28.60 17.95
N THR A 285 -3.22 -28.93 17.60
CA THR A 285 -2.18 -29.33 18.56
C THR A 285 -1.29 -28.18 19.03
N ALA A 286 -1.55 -26.94 18.61
CA ALA A 286 -0.82 -25.78 19.11
C ALA A 286 -1.20 -25.47 20.57
N ALA A 287 -0.34 -24.74 21.29
CA ALA A 287 -0.65 -24.26 22.63
C ALA A 287 -1.93 -23.41 22.63
N VAL A 288 -2.77 -23.52 23.65
CA VAL A 288 -4.01 -22.75 23.79
C VAL A 288 -3.70 -21.31 24.23
N ALA A 289 -4.21 -20.32 23.50
CA ALA A 289 -3.92 -18.90 23.77
C ALA A 289 -4.98 -17.97 23.16
N VAL A 290 -4.91 -16.67 23.46
CA VAL A 290 -5.76 -15.63 22.85
C VAL A 290 -5.03 -14.88 21.74
N GLU A 291 -3.71 -14.86 21.80
CA GLU A 291 -2.84 -14.23 20.83
C GLU A 291 -3.02 -14.88 19.47
N GLY A 292 -3.30 -14.05 18.47
CA GLY A 292 -3.58 -14.45 17.10
C GLY A 292 -5.06 -14.59 16.78
N LEU A 293 -5.97 -14.41 17.74
CA LEU A 293 -7.39 -14.24 17.42
C LEU A 293 -7.61 -12.92 16.66
N PHE A 294 -8.47 -12.95 15.65
CA PHE A 294 -8.81 -11.80 14.82
C PHE A 294 -9.96 -11.00 15.43
N VAL A 295 -9.81 -9.70 15.52
CA VAL A 295 -10.89 -8.77 15.88
C VAL A 295 -11.33 -8.06 14.59
N PRO A 296 -12.41 -8.52 13.93
CA PRO A 296 -12.93 -7.88 12.74
C PRO A 296 -13.55 -6.52 13.09
N GLY A 297 -13.46 -5.56 12.17
CA GLY A 297 -14.09 -4.25 12.29
C GLY A 297 -14.79 -3.82 11.01
N ALA A 298 -15.65 -2.82 11.11
CA ALA A 298 -16.11 -2.09 9.93
C ALA A 298 -14.90 -1.41 9.25
N PRO A 299 -14.81 -1.43 7.92
CA PRO A 299 -13.68 -0.85 7.21
C PRO A 299 -13.61 0.67 7.44
N TYR A 300 -12.43 1.18 7.74
CA TYR A 300 -12.20 2.63 7.88
C TYR A 300 -10.81 3.02 7.34
N ARG A 301 -10.66 4.29 6.96
CA ARG A 301 -9.40 4.84 6.45
C ARG A 301 -8.44 5.18 7.58
N ALA A 302 -7.29 4.50 7.62
CA ALA A 302 -6.22 4.79 8.59
C ALA A 302 -5.17 5.76 8.02
N LEU A 303 -4.96 5.75 6.71
CA LEU A 303 -4.08 6.70 6.02
C LEU A 303 -4.66 7.09 4.68
N ASP A 304 -4.60 8.38 4.37
CA ASP A 304 -4.75 8.92 3.03
C ASP A 304 -3.68 9.97 2.81
N THR A 305 -2.75 9.72 1.91
CA THR A 305 -1.69 10.69 1.62
C THR A 305 -2.15 11.82 0.69
N ARG A 306 -3.38 11.76 0.16
CA ARG A 306 -3.97 12.86 -0.62
C ARG A 306 -4.54 13.96 0.27
N THR A 307 -4.73 13.69 1.56
CA THR A 307 -5.24 14.69 2.50
C THR A 307 -4.19 15.78 2.73
N PRO A 308 -4.55 17.07 2.61
CA PRO A 308 -3.63 18.18 2.88
C PRO A 308 -2.98 18.06 4.28
N GLY A 309 -1.66 18.27 4.34
CA GLY A 309 -0.88 18.14 5.58
C GLY A 309 -0.50 16.70 5.97
N SER A 310 -0.86 15.70 5.17
CA SER A 310 -0.34 14.33 5.23
C SER A 310 1.01 14.25 4.50
N TYR A 311 1.34 13.10 3.93
CA TYR A 311 2.59 12.90 3.16
C TYR A 311 2.57 13.46 1.74
N GLY A 312 1.40 13.84 1.20
CA GLY A 312 1.24 14.17 -0.21
C GLY A 312 1.47 12.97 -1.13
N ARG A 313 1.84 13.22 -2.37
CA ARG A 313 2.20 12.16 -3.33
C ARG A 313 3.60 11.64 -3.03
N LEU A 314 3.72 10.46 -2.41
CA LEU A 314 5.00 9.89 -1.97
C LEU A 314 6.02 9.85 -3.10
N GLN A 315 7.29 10.13 -2.77
CA GLN A 315 8.40 10.11 -3.72
C GLN A 315 9.10 8.75 -3.76
N SER A 316 9.95 8.57 -4.77
CA SER A 316 10.83 7.41 -4.87
C SER A 316 11.65 7.25 -3.59
N GLY A 317 11.57 6.08 -2.97
CA GLY A 317 12.34 5.76 -1.77
C GLY A 317 11.67 6.19 -0.45
N TRP A 318 10.51 6.83 -0.49
CA TRP A 318 9.83 7.29 0.72
C TRP A 318 9.15 6.17 1.49
N THR A 319 8.94 6.42 2.77
CA THR A 319 8.17 5.59 3.69
C THR A 319 7.09 6.44 4.35
N ALA A 320 5.86 5.93 4.37
CA ALA A 320 4.76 6.47 5.16
C ALA A 320 4.50 5.59 6.37
N GLU A 321 4.53 6.16 7.57
CA GLU A 321 4.09 5.51 8.81
C GLU A 321 2.64 5.92 9.12
N PHE A 322 1.83 4.98 9.59
CA PHE A 322 0.46 5.22 10.06
C PHE A 322 0.14 4.44 11.34
N ASP A 323 -0.83 4.95 12.09
CA ASP A 323 -1.40 4.31 13.28
C ASP A 323 -2.84 3.83 12.99
N TYR A 324 -3.37 2.97 13.86
CA TYR A 324 -4.71 2.39 13.72
C TYR A 324 -5.29 2.02 15.10
N SER A 325 -6.62 1.90 15.17
CA SER A 325 -7.32 1.46 16.38
C SER A 325 -6.97 0.02 16.76
N GLY A 326 -6.60 -0.20 18.03
CA GLY A 326 -6.20 -1.53 18.54
C GLY A 326 -4.71 -1.83 18.42
N ARG A 327 -3.86 -0.87 18.03
CA ARG A 327 -2.41 -1.08 17.89
C ARG A 327 -1.74 -1.65 19.14
N ALA A 328 -2.09 -1.16 20.33
CA ALA A 328 -1.42 -1.52 21.58
C ALA A 328 -1.43 -3.03 21.85
N ASP A 329 -2.47 -3.72 21.40
CA ASP A 329 -2.73 -5.14 21.70
C ASP A 329 -2.72 -6.00 20.43
N SER A 330 -2.12 -5.53 19.34
CA SER A 330 -2.12 -6.25 18.08
C SER A 330 -0.75 -6.60 17.55
N GLN A 331 -0.64 -7.86 17.12
CA GLN A 331 0.54 -8.45 16.53
C GLN A 331 0.60 -8.20 15.01
N ALA A 332 -0.57 -8.00 14.39
CA ALA A 332 -0.69 -7.72 12.98
C ALA A 332 -2.02 -7.00 12.70
N VAL A 333 -2.05 -6.23 11.62
CA VAL A 333 -3.25 -5.53 11.14
C VAL A 333 -3.64 -6.03 9.75
N VAL A 334 -4.93 -6.13 9.50
CA VAL A 334 -5.49 -6.47 8.20
C VAL A 334 -5.87 -5.19 7.48
N VAL A 335 -5.25 -4.94 6.33
CA VAL A 335 -5.47 -3.73 5.54
C VAL A 335 -5.75 -4.06 4.09
N ASN A 336 -6.44 -3.15 3.42
CA ASN A 336 -6.31 -2.98 1.98
C ASN A 336 -5.35 -1.83 1.70
N LEU A 337 -4.23 -2.12 1.06
CA LEU A 337 -3.28 -1.11 0.58
C LEU A 337 -3.68 -0.71 -0.82
N THR A 338 -3.95 0.57 -1.05
CA THR A 338 -4.22 1.12 -2.38
C THR A 338 -3.21 2.20 -2.70
N THR A 339 -2.54 2.10 -3.85
CA THR A 339 -1.82 3.24 -4.43
C THR A 339 -2.63 3.83 -5.55
N THR A 340 -2.59 5.16 -5.69
CA THR A 340 -3.18 5.87 -6.83
C THR A 340 -2.23 6.93 -7.35
N GLN A 341 -2.38 7.28 -8.62
CA GLN A 341 -1.50 8.21 -9.34
C GLN A 341 -0.03 7.83 -9.13
N THR A 342 0.32 6.57 -9.36
CA THR A 342 1.70 6.07 -9.22
C THR A 342 2.70 6.89 -10.05
N ARG A 343 3.94 7.02 -9.59
CA ARG A 343 5.00 7.75 -10.34
C ARG A 343 5.61 6.94 -11.47
N GLY A 344 5.47 5.62 -11.43
CA GLY A 344 6.01 4.70 -12.41
C GLY A 344 5.90 3.26 -11.92
N ALA A 345 6.44 2.34 -12.73
CA ALA A 345 6.49 0.93 -12.37
C ALA A 345 7.39 0.69 -11.15
N GLY A 346 6.85 0.01 -10.14
CA GLY A 346 7.54 -0.24 -8.88
C GLY A 346 6.68 -1.00 -7.88
N TYR A 347 7.10 -1.01 -6.63
CA TYR A 347 6.40 -1.74 -5.58
C TYR A 347 6.29 -0.97 -4.27
N PHE A 348 5.40 -1.45 -3.42
CA PHE A 348 5.19 -1.01 -2.05
C PHE A 348 5.38 -2.17 -1.09
N THR A 349 6.03 -1.91 0.04
CA THR A 349 6.33 -2.90 1.08
C THR A 349 5.81 -2.39 2.42
N GLY A 350 4.84 -3.10 2.99
CA GLY A 350 4.31 -2.89 4.33
C GLY A 350 5.06 -3.71 5.37
N TYR A 351 5.35 -3.11 6.52
CA TYR A 351 6.09 -3.76 7.61
C TYR A 351 5.85 -3.04 8.95
N ALA A 352 6.34 -3.63 10.03
CA ALA A 352 6.26 -3.02 11.36
C ALA A 352 7.05 -1.70 11.37
N ALA A 353 6.42 -0.59 11.79
CA ALA A 353 7.08 0.71 11.72
C ALA A 353 8.37 0.71 12.55
N ARG A 354 9.40 1.40 12.04
CA ARG A 354 10.70 1.57 12.73
C ARG A 354 11.42 0.25 13.03
N THR A 355 11.22 -0.76 12.18
CA THR A 355 12.02 -1.99 12.14
C THR A 355 12.73 -2.12 10.79
N ASN A 356 13.55 -3.15 10.63
CA ASN A 356 14.16 -3.45 9.32
C ASN A 356 13.07 -3.77 8.28
N ARG A 357 13.16 -3.12 7.12
CA ARG A 357 12.25 -3.35 5.99
C ARG A 357 12.53 -4.71 5.35
N PRO A 358 11.52 -5.57 5.13
CA PRO A 358 11.69 -6.82 4.40
C PRO A 358 11.90 -6.58 2.89
N VAL A 359 12.39 -7.59 2.17
CA VAL A 359 12.57 -7.54 0.70
C VAL A 359 11.29 -7.89 -0.07
N ALA A 360 10.27 -8.40 0.61
CA ALA A 360 8.98 -8.75 0.02
C ALA A 360 8.21 -7.48 -0.37
N SER A 361 7.65 -7.46 -1.58
CA SER A 361 6.62 -6.47 -1.93
C SER A 361 5.27 -6.96 -1.44
N ASN A 362 4.39 -6.03 -1.07
CA ASN A 362 2.96 -6.29 -0.90
C ASN A 362 2.21 -5.90 -2.16
N LEU A 363 2.47 -4.72 -2.72
CA LEU A 363 1.72 -4.19 -3.86
C LEU A 363 2.67 -3.82 -5.00
N ASN A 364 2.25 -4.04 -6.25
CA ASN A 364 3.05 -3.73 -7.44
C ASN A 364 2.24 -2.89 -8.42
N ALA A 365 2.89 -1.87 -8.97
CA ALA A 365 2.39 -1.04 -10.06
C ALA A 365 3.29 -1.25 -11.29
N VAL A 366 2.68 -1.26 -12.48
CA VAL A 366 3.37 -1.50 -13.76
C VAL A 366 3.56 -0.24 -14.59
N GLY A 367 3.05 0.91 -14.14
CA GLY A 367 3.17 2.18 -14.84
C GLY A 367 2.89 3.38 -13.96
N ALA A 368 3.01 4.58 -14.53
CA ALA A 368 2.59 5.83 -13.89
C ALA A 368 1.08 6.04 -14.01
N GLY A 369 0.49 6.80 -13.09
CA GLY A 369 -0.93 7.15 -13.10
C GLY A 369 -1.89 6.02 -12.71
N GLN A 370 -1.36 4.87 -12.28
CA GLN A 370 -2.18 3.69 -11.97
C GLN A 370 -2.85 3.80 -10.60
N THR A 371 -4.00 3.13 -10.48
CA THR A 371 -4.65 2.84 -9.21
C THR A 371 -4.75 1.33 -9.03
N VAL A 372 -4.02 0.81 -8.05
CA VAL A 372 -3.96 -0.63 -7.77
C VAL A 372 -4.13 -0.83 -6.28
N ALA A 373 -4.84 -1.88 -5.90
CA ALA A 373 -4.99 -2.31 -4.53
C ALA A 373 -4.49 -3.74 -4.33
N ASN A 374 -4.04 -4.03 -3.12
CA ASN A 374 -3.81 -5.38 -2.64
C ASN A 374 -4.10 -5.45 -1.13
N HIS A 375 -4.80 -6.51 -0.72
CA HIS A 375 -4.93 -6.86 0.67
C HIS A 375 -3.57 -7.22 1.27
N ALA A 376 -3.35 -6.82 2.52
CA ALA A 376 -2.16 -7.20 3.27
C ALA A 376 -2.47 -7.41 4.76
N ILE A 377 -2.02 -8.54 5.29
CA ILE A 377 -1.82 -8.74 6.73
C ILE A 377 -0.39 -8.31 7.06
N LEU A 378 -0.25 -7.21 7.80
CA LEU A 378 1.04 -6.58 8.08
C LEU A 378 1.40 -6.74 9.55
N ARG A 379 2.66 -7.12 9.82
CA ARG A 379 3.25 -7.08 11.16
C ARG A 379 3.27 -5.64 11.67
N THR A 380 3.03 -5.46 12.97
CA THR A 380 2.88 -4.14 13.61
C THR A 380 4.01 -3.92 14.62
N SER A 381 4.31 -2.66 14.92
CA SER A 381 5.19 -2.28 16.03
C SER A 381 4.48 -1.35 17.01
N THR A 382 5.14 -1.04 18.13
CA THR A 382 4.68 0.01 19.06
C THR A 382 4.63 1.40 18.42
N ALA A 383 5.20 1.60 17.22
CA ALA A 383 5.07 2.82 16.42
C ALA A 383 4.01 2.72 15.31
N GLY A 384 3.41 1.55 15.08
CA GLY A 384 2.38 1.33 14.06
C GLY A 384 2.90 0.51 12.88
N VAL A 385 2.54 0.93 11.68
CA VAL A 385 2.92 0.26 10.42
C VAL A 385 3.59 1.25 9.49
N ALA A 386 4.62 0.79 8.79
CA ALA A 386 5.32 1.55 7.76
C ALA A 386 5.03 0.94 6.38
N VAL A 387 4.89 1.80 5.37
CA VAL A 387 4.78 1.42 3.97
C VAL A 387 5.84 2.17 3.18
N PHE A 388 6.83 1.43 2.70
CA PHE A 388 7.85 1.93 1.78
C PHE A 388 7.34 1.89 0.33
N THR A 389 7.78 2.84 -0.51
CA THR A 389 7.54 2.82 -1.95
C THR A 389 8.84 2.96 -2.76
N GLN A 390 9.01 2.10 -3.77
CA GLN A 390 10.19 2.15 -4.63
C GLN A 390 10.17 3.35 -5.58
N ARG A 391 9.00 3.67 -6.15
CA ARG A 391 8.86 4.76 -7.14
C ARG A 391 7.99 5.91 -6.68
N GLY A 392 7.05 5.66 -5.76
CA GLY A 392 6.12 6.67 -5.29
C GLY A 392 4.74 6.65 -5.96
N GLY A 393 3.87 7.48 -5.44
CA GLY A 393 2.42 7.52 -5.68
C GLY A 393 1.69 7.94 -4.42
N HIS A 394 0.40 8.25 -4.49
CA HIS A 394 -0.39 8.37 -3.28
C HIS A 394 -0.61 6.99 -2.66
N LEU A 395 -0.74 6.96 -1.35
CA LEU A 395 -1.06 5.77 -0.58
C LEU A 395 -2.35 6.01 0.20
N VAL A 396 -3.25 5.05 0.09
CA VAL A 396 -4.51 4.96 0.83
C VAL A 396 -4.51 3.62 1.55
N VAL A 397 -4.79 3.63 2.85
CA VAL A 397 -4.81 2.43 3.68
C VAL A 397 -6.13 2.34 4.41
N ASP A 398 -6.89 1.30 4.11
CA ASP A 398 -8.15 0.99 4.77
C ASP A 398 -7.96 -0.24 5.67
N VAL A 399 -8.36 -0.14 6.94
CA VAL A 399 -8.21 -1.20 7.95
C VAL A 399 -9.51 -2.01 8.06
N ALA A 400 -9.41 -3.34 8.05
CA ALA A 400 -10.54 -4.26 8.21
C ALA A 400 -10.58 -4.98 9.58
N GLY A 401 -9.50 -4.85 10.37
CA GLY A 401 -9.38 -5.47 11.70
C GLY A 401 -7.93 -5.72 12.07
N TYR A 402 -7.70 -6.40 13.19
CA TYR A 402 -6.36 -6.74 13.67
C TYR A 402 -6.32 -8.08 14.39
N PHE A 403 -5.13 -8.67 14.52
CA PHE A 403 -4.89 -9.89 15.28
C PHE A 403 -4.30 -9.56 16.64
N ILE A 404 -4.90 -10.10 17.70
CA ILE A 404 -4.47 -9.89 19.09
C ILE A 404 -3.03 -10.39 19.28
N GLY A 405 -2.26 -9.69 20.10
CA GLY A 405 -0.94 -10.11 20.57
C GLY A 405 0.05 -8.95 20.60
N SER A 406 1.28 -9.22 21.01
CA SER A 406 2.24 -8.14 21.22
C SER A 406 2.75 -7.56 19.90
N PRO A 407 2.71 -6.23 19.70
CA PRO A 407 3.39 -5.58 18.60
C PRO A 407 4.91 -5.74 18.75
N SER A 408 5.64 -5.67 17.63
CA SER A 408 7.11 -5.67 17.65
C SER A 408 7.66 -4.44 18.38
N ALA A 409 8.78 -4.62 19.08
CA ALA A 409 9.56 -3.48 19.56
C ALA A 409 10.16 -2.70 18.37
N VAL A 410 10.24 -1.38 18.53
CA VAL A 410 10.91 -0.50 17.55
C VAL A 410 12.43 -0.58 17.70
N LEU A 411 13.14 -0.43 16.59
CA LEU A 411 14.60 -0.29 16.55
C LEU A 411 15.06 1.17 16.59
N SER A 412 14.17 2.12 16.27
CA SER A 412 14.41 3.56 16.35
C SER A 412 13.25 4.30 17.03
N VAL A 413 13.57 5.38 17.73
CA VAL A 413 12.58 6.26 18.38
C VAL A 413 12.01 7.30 17.43
N SER A 414 12.72 7.64 16.35
CA SER A 414 12.25 8.54 15.29
C SER A 414 11.61 7.75 14.16
N ALA A 415 10.63 8.38 13.50
CA ALA A 415 10.08 7.90 12.24
C ALA A 415 11.15 7.85 11.15
N ALA A 416 10.88 7.11 10.08
CA ALA A 416 11.73 7.10 8.89
C ALA A 416 11.96 8.52 8.36
N GLU A 417 13.23 8.93 8.26
CA GLU A 417 13.58 10.19 7.62
C GLU A 417 13.48 10.01 6.11
N ASN A 418 12.48 10.63 5.51
CA ASN A 418 12.32 10.62 4.07
C ASN A 418 13.36 11.54 3.43
N PRO A 419 14.06 11.11 2.38
CA PRO A 419 14.96 11.99 1.67
C PRO A 419 14.17 13.19 1.15
N ALA A 420 14.77 14.38 1.17
CA ALA A 420 14.14 15.56 0.57
C ALA A 420 13.70 15.22 -0.87
N PRO A 421 12.49 15.61 -1.28
CA PRO A 421 12.05 15.35 -2.65
C PRO A 421 13.04 15.98 -3.64
N GLY A 422 13.33 15.28 -4.73
CA GLY A 422 14.18 15.83 -5.81
C GLY A 422 13.55 17.04 -6.51
N ALA A 423 14.23 17.52 -7.55
CA ALA A 423 13.75 18.58 -8.43
C ALA A 423 12.37 18.26 -9.00
N SER A 424 11.44 19.22 -8.95
CA SER A 424 10.15 19.04 -9.64
C SER A 424 10.31 19.08 -11.14
N GLN A 425 9.41 18.42 -11.86
CA GLN A 425 9.46 18.33 -13.32
C GLN A 425 8.59 19.40 -13.99
N LEU A 426 8.99 19.84 -15.18
CA LEU A 426 8.15 20.67 -16.05
C LEU A 426 6.96 19.86 -16.62
N PRO A 427 5.85 20.52 -17.03
CA PRO A 427 5.61 21.96 -16.97
C PRO A 427 5.26 22.48 -15.58
N TYR A 428 5.49 23.78 -15.34
CA TYR A 428 5.00 24.46 -14.14
C TYR A 428 3.81 25.36 -14.45
N ALA A 429 2.86 25.48 -13.52
CA ALA A 429 1.95 26.62 -13.50
C ALA A 429 2.66 27.79 -12.80
N LEU A 430 2.75 28.93 -13.48
CA LEU A 430 3.37 30.16 -12.99
C LEU A 430 2.29 31.18 -12.65
N HIS A 431 2.30 31.65 -11.39
CA HIS A 431 1.46 32.77 -10.96
C HIS A 431 2.33 33.90 -10.40
N LEU A 432 2.10 35.12 -10.87
CA LEU A 432 2.67 36.35 -10.32
C LEU A 432 1.57 37.43 -10.31
N PRO A 433 0.76 37.47 -9.24
CA PRO A 433 -0.47 38.27 -9.19
C PRO A 433 -0.24 39.78 -9.32
N SER A 434 0.89 40.28 -8.81
CA SER A 434 1.22 41.72 -8.79
C SER A 434 1.21 42.39 -10.17
N ILE A 435 1.36 41.61 -11.24
CA ILE A 435 1.29 42.09 -12.63
C ILE A 435 0.32 41.27 -13.50
N GLY A 436 -0.54 40.45 -12.89
CA GLY A 436 -1.54 39.64 -13.58
C GLY A 436 -0.99 38.49 -14.42
N VAL A 437 0.21 37.98 -14.09
CA VAL A 437 0.80 36.84 -14.79
C VAL A 437 0.18 35.54 -14.27
N ASN A 438 -0.38 34.77 -15.21
CA ASN A 438 -0.86 33.42 -15.02
C ASN A 438 -0.59 32.65 -16.31
N GLY A 439 0.23 31.59 -16.26
CA GLY A 439 0.60 30.83 -17.45
C GLY A 439 1.38 29.56 -17.14
N TYR A 440 1.87 28.89 -18.18
CA TYR A 440 2.63 27.64 -18.04
C TYR A 440 4.08 27.80 -18.47
N VAL A 441 4.98 27.20 -17.70
CA VAL A 441 6.40 27.05 -18.00
C VAL A 441 6.60 25.74 -18.75
N ALA A 442 7.24 25.78 -19.91
CA ALA A 442 7.61 24.61 -20.69
C ALA A 442 9.13 24.60 -20.95
N GLU A 443 9.70 23.42 -21.18
CA GLU A 443 11.12 23.26 -21.51
C GLU A 443 11.45 23.96 -22.84
N GLY A 444 12.51 24.77 -22.86
CA GLY A 444 13.05 25.39 -24.05
C GLY A 444 12.66 26.85 -24.26
N VAL A 445 13.62 27.63 -24.77
CA VAL A 445 13.48 29.08 -25.05
C VAL A 445 13.38 29.41 -26.54
N ALA A 446 13.30 28.39 -27.39
CA ALA A 446 13.13 28.56 -28.83
C ALA A 446 11.75 29.14 -29.17
N ASN A 447 11.64 29.80 -30.32
CA ASN A 447 10.39 30.36 -30.84
C ASN A 447 9.24 29.33 -30.89
N SER A 448 9.56 28.04 -31.10
CA SER A 448 8.58 26.94 -31.07
C SER A 448 7.86 26.75 -29.72
N VAL A 449 8.40 27.33 -28.64
CA VAL A 449 7.85 27.35 -27.29
C VAL A 449 7.28 28.73 -26.96
N VAL A 450 8.12 29.77 -26.97
CA VAL A 450 7.72 31.09 -26.48
C VAL A 450 6.73 31.82 -27.40
N ASP A 451 6.70 31.55 -28.71
CA ASP A 451 5.74 32.18 -29.63
C ASP A 451 4.32 31.60 -29.49
N LYS A 452 4.14 30.54 -28.68
CA LYS A 452 2.82 30.03 -28.28
C LYS A 452 2.23 30.80 -27.09
N GLY A 453 2.93 31.80 -26.57
CA GLY A 453 2.56 32.54 -25.37
C GLY A 453 2.86 31.81 -24.06
N LEU A 454 3.68 30.76 -24.11
CA LEU A 454 4.20 30.05 -22.96
C LEU A 454 5.44 30.77 -22.39
N VAL A 455 5.79 30.42 -21.16
CA VAL A 455 7.07 30.78 -20.55
C VAL A 455 8.07 29.67 -20.86
N GLY A 456 9.20 30.02 -21.48
CA GLY A 456 10.26 29.06 -21.79
C GLY A 456 11.25 28.95 -20.64
N HIS A 457 11.41 27.76 -20.08
CA HIS A 457 12.54 27.45 -19.20
C HIS A 457 13.82 27.33 -20.03
N TRP A 458 14.92 27.93 -19.56
CA TRP A 458 16.21 27.83 -20.22
C TRP A 458 16.80 26.41 -20.01
N PRO A 459 16.99 25.61 -21.07
CA PRO A 459 17.56 24.28 -20.92
C PRO A 459 18.90 24.29 -20.18
N GLU A 460 19.16 23.23 -19.42
CA GLU A 460 20.40 23.00 -18.66
C GLU A 460 20.62 23.94 -17.46
N VAL A 461 19.71 24.89 -17.18
CA VAL A 461 19.64 25.57 -15.89
C VAL A 461 18.69 24.84 -14.95
N GLY A 462 18.82 25.08 -13.65
CA GLY A 462 18.13 24.25 -12.68
C GLY A 462 16.62 24.43 -12.65
N LEU A 463 15.96 23.44 -12.06
CA LEU A 463 14.51 23.30 -11.93
C LEU A 463 14.02 23.72 -10.54
N ALA A 464 12.70 23.92 -10.39
CA ALA A 464 12.13 24.26 -9.09
C ALA A 464 12.38 23.10 -8.08
N GLY A 465 12.95 23.44 -6.92
CA GLY A 465 13.33 22.48 -5.89
C GLY A 465 14.82 22.10 -5.89
N GLU A 466 15.59 22.53 -6.88
CA GLU A 466 17.05 22.43 -6.85
C GLU A 466 17.67 23.65 -6.16
N ASN A 467 18.83 23.48 -5.53
CA ASN A 467 19.62 24.60 -5.00
C ASN A 467 20.40 25.30 -6.13
N SER A 468 19.67 25.93 -7.05
CA SER A 468 20.17 26.45 -8.31
C SER A 468 19.47 27.75 -8.71
N HIS A 469 19.93 28.33 -9.82
CA HIS A 469 19.34 29.49 -10.46
C HIS A 469 18.54 29.04 -11.68
N MET A 470 17.21 29.16 -11.60
CA MET A 470 16.31 28.90 -12.71
C MET A 470 16.10 30.16 -13.55
N VAL A 471 16.04 30.03 -14.88
CA VAL A 471 15.81 31.18 -15.78
C VAL A 471 14.64 30.91 -16.72
N LEU A 472 13.69 31.85 -16.73
CA LEU A 472 12.43 31.75 -17.45
C LEU A 472 12.27 32.93 -18.43
N PHE A 473 12.01 32.64 -19.70
CA PHE A 473 11.84 33.63 -20.77
C PHE A 473 10.38 33.79 -21.16
N GLY A 474 10.00 35.03 -21.46
CA GLY A 474 8.69 35.33 -22.02
C GLY A 474 8.69 36.61 -22.84
N HIS A 475 7.75 36.69 -23.78
CA HIS A 475 7.61 37.87 -24.64
C HIS A 475 7.01 39.06 -23.87
N ARG A 476 7.44 40.28 -24.22
CA ARG A 476 6.89 41.54 -23.68
C ARG A 476 5.79 42.17 -24.53
N THR A 477 5.79 41.94 -25.83
CA THR A 477 4.92 42.69 -26.77
C THR A 477 4.28 41.83 -27.86
N LYS A 478 4.64 40.55 -27.95
CA LYS A 478 4.12 39.61 -28.94
C LYS A 478 3.59 38.36 -28.25
N PHE A 479 2.81 37.57 -28.98
CA PHE A 479 2.44 36.20 -28.62
C PHE A 479 1.96 36.07 -27.16
N GLY A 480 0.84 36.73 -26.83
CA GLY A 480 0.29 36.76 -25.47
C GLY A 480 0.93 37.79 -24.53
N SER A 481 2.19 38.19 -24.76
CA SER A 481 2.90 39.24 -24.01
C SER A 481 2.90 39.02 -22.49
N ILE A 482 3.10 37.77 -22.06
CA ILE A 482 2.98 37.38 -20.64
C ILE A 482 3.86 38.22 -19.71
N PHE A 483 5.03 38.68 -20.17
CA PHE A 483 5.93 39.54 -19.37
C PHE A 483 5.85 41.03 -19.74
N LYS A 484 4.76 41.50 -20.36
CA LYS A 484 4.54 42.92 -20.73
C LYS A 484 4.87 43.89 -19.59
N ASN A 485 4.36 43.58 -18.40
CA ASN A 485 4.42 44.45 -17.23
C ASN A 485 5.55 44.08 -16.26
N LEU A 486 6.53 43.27 -16.68
CA LEU A 486 7.61 42.79 -15.80
C LEU A 486 8.42 43.91 -15.12
N HIS A 487 8.44 45.11 -15.70
CA HIS A 487 9.09 46.29 -15.13
C HIS A 487 8.35 46.91 -13.93
N LEU A 488 7.13 46.47 -13.63
CA LEU A 488 6.35 46.93 -12.47
C LEU A 488 6.58 46.06 -11.23
N VAL A 489 7.24 44.90 -11.35
CA VAL A 489 7.53 44.02 -10.22
C VAL A 489 8.58 44.65 -9.31
N GLY A 490 8.31 44.65 -8.01
CA GLY A 490 9.19 45.20 -6.98
C GLY A 490 9.04 44.50 -5.63
N PRO A 491 9.60 45.09 -4.54
CA PRO A 491 9.55 44.51 -3.21
C PRO A 491 8.14 44.13 -2.76
N GLY A 492 8.00 42.96 -2.14
CA GLY A 492 6.72 42.40 -1.70
C GLY A 492 5.96 41.59 -2.76
N ALA A 493 6.42 41.58 -4.01
CA ALA A 493 5.85 40.70 -5.03
C ALA A 493 6.21 39.23 -4.75
N GLU A 494 5.21 38.37 -4.81
CA GLU A 494 5.33 36.92 -4.69
C GLU A 494 5.08 36.25 -6.04
N LEU A 495 5.93 35.29 -6.38
CA LEU A 495 5.82 34.41 -7.52
C LEU A 495 5.63 32.99 -7.01
N THR A 496 4.66 32.27 -7.56
CA THR A 496 4.50 30.83 -7.29
C THR A 496 4.74 30.01 -8.55
N LEU A 497 5.42 28.89 -8.36
CA LEU A 497 5.50 27.82 -9.34
C LEU A 497 4.87 26.58 -8.73
N GLU A 498 3.87 26.03 -9.39
CA GLU A 498 3.31 24.71 -9.06
C GLU A 498 3.79 23.73 -10.13
N SER A 499 4.09 22.48 -9.76
CA SER A 499 4.27 21.39 -10.73
C SER A 499 3.06 20.45 -10.71
N PRO A 500 2.01 20.72 -11.52
CA PRO A 500 0.79 19.91 -11.51
C PRO A 500 1.04 18.49 -12.04
N SER A 501 2.07 18.32 -12.86
CA SER A 501 2.46 17.04 -13.46
C SER A 501 3.36 16.19 -12.58
N ASP A 502 3.96 16.75 -11.53
CA ASP A 502 4.86 16.02 -10.64
C ASP A 502 4.18 15.70 -9.30
N ASP A 503 4.21 16.61 -8.33
CA ASP A 503 3.79 16.33 -6.96
C ASP A 503 2.95 17.42 -6.32
N GLY A 504 2.47 18.37 -7.13
CA GLY A 504 1.64 19.49 -6.69
C GLY A 504 2.36 20.48 -5.78
N ARG A 505 3.68 20.32 -5.54
CA ARG A 505 4.43 21.26 -4.71
C ARG A 505 4.28 22.66 -5.26
N VAL A 506 3.97 23.59 -4.37
CA VAL A 506 3.94 25.02 -4.67
C VAL A 506 5.20 25.65 -4.11
N TYR A 507 6.03 26.16 -5.00
CA TYR A 507 7.26 26.87 -4.67
C TYR A 507 6.96 28.37 -4.60
N HIS A 508 7.15 28.94 -3.43
CA HIS A 508 6.90 30.37 -3.18
C HIS A 508 8.21 31.13 -3.23
N TYR A 509 8.31 32.09 -4.15
CA TYR A 509 9.47 32.96 -4.30
C TYR A 509 9.08 34.41 -4.03
N GLN A 510 9.97 35.16 -3.38
CA GLN A 510 9.78 36.59 -3.14
C GLN A 510 10.77 37.41 -3.97
N PHE A 511 10.32 38.59 -4.42
CA PHE A 511 11.16 39.52 -5.17
C PHE A 511 12.46 39.79 -4.42
N ALA A 512 13.58 39.59 -5.11
CA ALA A 512 14.92 39.88 -4.58
C ALA A 512 15.52 41.12 -5.27
N ARG A 513 15.50 41.13 -6.61
CA ARG A 513 16.17 42.18 -7.39
C ARG A 513 15.65 42.30 -8.81
N ARG A 514 16.05 43.39 -9.47
CA ARG A 514 15.74 43.69 -10.86
C ARG A 514 16.90 44.41 -11.52
N ASP A 515 17.29 43.91 -12.68
CA ASP A 515 18.47 44.36 -13.42
C ASP A 515 18.15 44.59 -14.90
N ILE A 516 19.03 45.34 -15.57
CA ILE A 516 19.12 45.41 -17.04
C ILE A 516 20.48 44.84 -17.45
N THR A 517 20.48 43.95 -18.43
CA THR A 517 21.68 43.36 -19.02
C THR A 517 21.71 43.58 -20.53
N GLY A 518 22.84 43.27 -21.18
CA GLY A 518 22.83 42.97 -22.61
C GLY A 518 22.06 41.68 -22.92
N ASP A 519 22.17 41.19 -24.15
CA ASP A 519 21.51 39.97 -24.61
C ASP A 519 22.38 38.72 -24.52
N SER A 520 23.60 38.84 -23.99
CA SER A 520 24.51 37.71 -23.84
C SER A 520 24.08 36.77 -22.71
N ASN A 521 24.30 35.47 -22.92
CA ASN A 521 23.88 34.46 -21.95
C ASN A 521 24.54 34.61 -20.58
N ALA A 522 25.83 34.94 -20.57
CA ALA A 522 26.62 35.10 -19.36
C ALA A 522 26.12 36.27 -18.50
N GLU A 523 25.74 37.39 -19.11
CA GLU A 523 25.22 38.54 -18.37
C GLU A 523 23.84 38.25 -17.76
N ILE A 524 22.93 37.65 -18.54
CA ILE A 524 21.57 37.31 -18.09
C ILE A 524 21.62 36.33 -16.91
N PHE A 525 22.43 35.28 -17.02
CA PHE A 525 22.58 34.29 -15.95
C PHE A 525 23.30 34.90 -14.73
N GLY A 526 24.40 35.62 -14.96
CA GLY A 526 25.26 36.15 -13.92
C GLY A 526 24.56 37.11 -12.95
N VAL A 527 23.64 37.98 -13.42
CA VAL A 527 22.94 38.91 -12.52
C VAL A 527 21.98 38.22 -11.56
N GLY A 528 21.42 37.05 -11.92
CA GLY A 528 20.54 36.28 -11.04
C GLY A 528 21.27 35.58 -9.91
N LEU A 529 22.54 35.19 -10.12
CA LEU A 529 23.41 34.62 -9.09
C LEU A 529 23.79 35.61 -7.97
N LEU A 530 23.49 36.90 -8.15
CA LEU A 530 23.69 37.91 -7.11
C LEU A 530 22.57 37.89 -6.04
N ALA A 531 21.53 37.07 -6.21
CA ALA A 531 20.51 36.80 -5.20
C ALA A 531 20.75 35.41 -4.55
N PRO A 532 20.34 35.19 -3.28
CA PRO A 532 20.48 33.88 -2.63
C PRO A 532 19.79 32.76 -3.42
N LEU A 533 20.45 31.63 -3.56
CA LEU A 533 19.88 30.37 -4.09
C LEU A 533 19.07 29.65 -2.99
N PRO A 534 18.03 28.86 -3.35
CA PRO A 534 17.45 28.71 -4.68
C PRO A 534 16.74 29.98 -5.18
N ASN A 535 16.85 30.30 -6.47
CA ASN A 535 16.16 31.45 -7.04
C ASN A 535 15.69 31.23 -8.48
N VAL A 536 14.81 32.12 -8.95
CA VAL A 536 14.28 32.16 -10.31
C VAL A 536 14.36 33.55 -10.88
N SER A 537 14.85 33.67 -12.12
CA SER A 537 14.84 34.91 -12.91
C SER A 537 13.78 34.86 -14.01
N LEU A 538 12.91 35.87 -14.05
CA LEU A 538 12.06 36.16 -15.21
C LEU A 538 12.80 37.11 -16.15
N VAL A 539 12.90 36.73 -17.42
CA VAL A 539 13.70 37.43 -18.43
C VAL A 539 12.85 37.81 -19.64
N ALA A 540 12.98 39.06 -20.07
CA ALA A 540 12.33 39.53 -21.28
C ALA A 540 13.08 40.68 -21.98
N CYS A 541 12.78 40.94 -23.25
CA CYS A 541 13.35 42.06 -24.00
C CYS A 541 12.99 43.42 -23.38
N SER A 542 13.95 44.33 -23.29
CA SER A 542 13.77 45.64 -22.66
C SER A 542 14.63 46.73 -23.28
N LYS A 543 14.21 47.98 -23.15
CA LYS A 543 15.10 49.14 -23.24
C LYS A 543 15.88 49.31 -21.94
N THR A 544 16.93 50.13 -21.96
CA THR A 544 17.72 50.49 -20.77
C THR A 544 16.93 51.24 -19.72
N ASN A 545 15.83 51.89 -20.10
CA ASN A 545 14.89 52.55 -19.19
C ASN A 545 13.72 51.64 -18.75
N PHE A 546 13.87 50.31 -18.85
CA PHE A 546 12.86 49.30 -18.50
C PHE A 546 11.58 49.27 -19.34
N LEU A 547 11.43 50.13 -20.36
CA LEU A 547 10.27 50.08 -21.25
C LEU A 547 10.32 48.86 -22.19
N PRO A 548 9.18 48.24 -22.52
CA PRO A 548 9.13 47.09 -23.41
C PRO A 548 9.35 47.58 -24.85
N THR A 549 10.41 47.16 -25.58
CA THR A 549 10.54 47.23 -27.06
C THR A 549 11.94 46.99 -27.67
N ASP A 550 13.02 46.82 -26.90
CA ASP A 550 14.37 46.65 -27.48
C ASP A 550 14.92 45.23 -27.24
N THR A 551 15.40 44.59 -28.30
CA THR A 551 15.95 43.22 -28.27
C THR A 551 17.44 43.18 -27.94
N ARG A 552 18.12 44.32 -27.83
CA ARG A 552 19.54 44.39 -27.46
C ARG A 552 19.80 44.29 -25.96
N HIS A 553 18.77 44.49 -25.13
CA HIS A 553 18.88 44.39 -23.68
C HIS A 553 17.83 43.44 -23.12
N ARG A 554 18.08 42.94 -21.92
CA ARG A 554 17.11 42.15 -21.15
C ARG A 554 16.82 42.84 -19.84
N ILE A 555 15.55 42.82 -19.45
CA ILE A 555 15.18 42.98 -18.04
C ILE A 555 15.25 41.60 -17.39
N VAL A 556 15.91 41.53 -16.24
CA VAL A 556 16.00 40.32 -15.43
C VAL A 556 15.41 40.63 -14.07
N VAL A 557 14.33 39.95 -13.68
CA VAL A 557 13.69 40.10 -12.37
C VAL A 557 13.87 38.80 -11.61
N THR A 558 14.62 38.84 -10.50
CA THR A 558 14.97 37.64 -9.74
C THR A 558 14.18 37.57 -8.45
N PHE A 559 13.71 36.37 -8.12
CA PHE A 559 13.00 36.03 -6.90
C PHE A 559 13.71 34.89 -6.16
N SER A 560 13.84 34.97 -4.84
CA SER A 560 14.44 33.91 -4.02
C SER A 560 13.38 33.05 -3.35
N LEU A 561 13.61 31.75 -3.26
CA LEU A 561 12.69 30.79 -2.65
C LEU A 561 12.55 31.08 -1.15
N VAL A 562 11.32 31.12 -0.65
CA VAL A 562 11.02 31.38 0.78
C VAL A 562 10.29 30.24 1.46
N ARG A 563 9.44 29.49 0.73
CA ARG A 563 8.80 28.27 1.24
C ARG A 563 8.42 27.32 0.10
N VAL A 564 8.22 26.06 0.45
CA VAL A 564 7.67 25.02 -0.43
C VAL A 564 6.51 24.38 0.31
N ASP A 565 5.31 24.52 -0.24
CA ASP A 565 4.11 23.90 0.30
C ASP A 565 3.94 22.52 -0.35
N PRO A 566 3.62 21.45 0.42
CA PRO A 566 3.34 20.13 -0.15
C PRO A 566 2.07 20.19 -1.01
N GLY A 567 2.08 19.43 -2.11
CA GLY A 567 0.94 19.32 -3.03
C GLY A 567 -0.12 18.30 -2.63
#